data_AF-A0A1H8ETX3-F1
#
_entry.id   AF-A0A1H8ETX3-F1
#
_cell.length_a   1.000
_cell.length_b   1.000
_cell.length_c   1.000
_cell.angle_alpha   90.00
_cell.angle_beta   90.00
_cell.angle_gamma   90.00
#
_symmetry.space_group_name_H-M   'P 1'
#
loop_
_entity.id
_entity.type
_entity.pdbx_description
1 polymer ?
#
loop_
_entity_poly.entity_id
_entity_poly.type
_entity_poly.pdbx_seq_one_letter_code
_entity_poly.pdbx_strand_id
1 'polypeptide(L)'
;MRFVLAIVAFVLAAVMIVLGIAQRTILLEPAFTSLSTTVTGDTTYTVIDPSALAASSGSQTINVRGDGTIFLAYGRSDDVAAWIGTDAYSTVGFNDETGELTSTTTEAVVPDDEDTPADDAAAADAVPTEETAAIVNPAGSDLWLEEYSGTRTLTTTLTLPQDISVIIASDGVAPAPANIRLSWASDNSTPWAGPLLAGGALLLLAGLVLYLLALLHLRRSRRPRRNVPRGPRMPRLPRAPRPKAIKASQITASRRGITRRVAIIPMVLVSGLALSGCSADLWPDFSPAGTATATPTPTPQSTDSVEAAAELPPPAVTVSQLEAIMSEISLLTADADTSLNADTLATRFTGPALEQRLANYKIRAVDPAVAPLVALPGAPITFTLPQQTNSWPRVVMTVIQDENDPSIPTMAVMLKQESPRSNYQVDYLFALEQSAHVPEVAPAVVGAPAIAPDNKLLLLPPDGLAAAYAEILLQGEASPSYGLFESDGDNFRIQVADLNAAKVAALPSTASIEFAAAAGSDEAVALATNDSGSIVAVSMTETETVKPVQEGATVGPAGDALAAKALSGITTTTKGFQNTYRDQLLFYVPTAGSSEKIMLLGFAQGLITSAELP
;
A
#
# COMPACT_ATOMS: atom_id res chain seq x y z
N MET A 1 28.98 -22.69 60.27
CA MET A 1 28.25 -21.74 59.41
C MET A 1 28.66 -21.81 57.93
N ARG A 2 29.96 -21.74 57.56
CA ARG A 2 30.38 -21.71 56.15
C ARG A 2 30.01 -22.94 55.30
N PHE A 3 30.02 -24.15 55.87
CA PHE A 3 29.55 -25.36 55.17
C PHE A 3 28.04 -25.37 54.93
N VAL A 4 27.25 -24.88 55.89
CA VAL A 4 25.78 -24.80 55.75
C VAL A 4 25.40 -23.81 54.65
N LEU A 5 26.05 -22.64 54.62
CA LEU A 5 25.85 -21.65 53.57
C LEU A 5 26.25 -22.17 52.18
N ALA A 6 27.33 -22.95 52.09
CA ALA A 6 27.74 -23.58 50.83
C ALA A 6 26.70 -24.61 50.34
N ILE A 7 26.17 -25.45 51.24
CA ILE A 7 25.13 -26.43 50.90
C ILE A 7 23.85 -25.73 50.41
N VAL A 8 23.40 -24.68 51.11
CA VAL A 8 22.22 -23.89 50.70
C VAL A 8 22.43 -23.24 49.33
N ALA A 9 23.61 -22.68 49.06
CA ALA A 9 23.95 -22.10 47.76
C ALA A 9 23.93 -23.13 46.62
N PHE A 10 24.43 -24.36 46.86
CA PHE A 10 24.38 -25.43 45.86
C PHE A 10 22.95 -25.90 45.57
N VAL A 11 22.10 -26.00 46.58
CA VAL A 11 20.68 -26.38 46.40
C VAL A 11 19.94 -25.31 45.60
N LEU A 12 20.10 -24.03 45.96
CA LEU A 12 19.48 -22.92 45.21
C LEU A 12 19.99 -22.84 43.76
N ALA A 13 21.29 -23.01 43.54
CA ALA A 13 21.87 -23.06 42.21
C ALA A 13 21.29 -24.19 41.36
N ALA A 14 21.15 -25.40 41.94
CA ALA A 14 20.55 -26.54 41.26
C ALA A 14 19.08 -26.26 40.88
N VAL A 15 18.29 -25.69 41.79
CA VAL A 15 16.89 -25.33 41.51
C VAL A 15 16.78 -24.29 40.39
N MET A 16 17.60 -23.23 40.41
CA MET A 16 17.58 -22.19 39.36
C MET A 16 17.98 -22.75 37.99
N ILE A 17 19.01 -23.60 37.94
CA ILE A 17 19.45 -24.21 36.68
C ILE A 17 18.38 -25.17 36.13
N VAL A 18 17.78 -26.00 36.99
CA VAL A 18 16.70 -26.91 36.58
C VAL A 18 15.49 -26.14 36.09
N LEU A 19 15.10 -25.05 36.75
CA LEU A 19 13.99 -24.20 36.31
C LEU A 19 14.29 -23.50 34.97
N GLY A 20 15.51 -22.99 34.77
CA GLY A 20 15.92 -22.39 33.51
C GLY A 20 15.94 -23.39 32.35
N ILE A 21 16.37 -24.64 32.59
CA ILE A 21 16.31 -25.72 31.59
C ILE A 21 14.85 -26.13 31.33
N ALA A 22 14.03 -26.23 32.38
CA ALA A 22 12.62 -26.62 32.27
C ALA A 22 11.84 -25.62 31.39
N GLN A 23 12.09 -24.32 31.53
CA GLN A 23 11.48 -23.26 30.70
C GLN A 23 11.76 -23.43 29.20
N ARG A 24 12.87 -24.06 28.81
CA ARG A 24 13.24 -24.28 27.41
C ARG A 24 12.96 -25.68 26.87
N THR A 25 12.46 -26.58 27.71
CA THR A 25 12.32 -27.99 27.32
C THR A 25 10.90 -28.52 27.54
N ILE A 26 10.41 -28.44 28.77
CA ILE A 26 9.13 -29.04 29.16
C ILE A 26 8.01 -27.99 29.16
N LEU A 27 8.36 -26.73 29.40
CA LEU A 27 7.42 -25.61 29.53
C LEU A 27 7.38 -24.71 28.28
N LEU A 28 8.14 -25.05 27.22
CA LEU A 28 8.14 -24.28 25.99
C LEU A 28 6.95 -24.71 25.13
N GLU A 29 6.12 -23.75 24.74
CA GLU A 29 4.99 -24.00 23.84
C GLU A 29 5.48 -24.40 22.44
N PRO A 30 4.68 -25.15 21.66
CA PRO A 30 5.02 -25.47 20.28
C PRO A 30 5.28 -24.20 19.49
N ALA A 31 6.36 -24.15 18.69
CA ALA A 31 6.75 -22.97 17.92
C ALA A 31 5.69 -22.44 16.94
N PHE A 32 4.71 -23.30 16.59
CA PHE A 32 3.59 -22.93 15.76
C PHE A 32 2.32 -23.58 16.28
N THR A 33 1.25 -22.80 16.38
CA THR A 33 -0.11 -23.31 16.47
C THR A 33 -0.62 -23.40 15.04
N SER A 34 -1.10 -24.57 14.60
CA SER A 34 -1.62 -24.73 13.24
C SER A 34 -3.01 -25.34 13.24
N LEU A 35 -3.91 -24.72 12.49
CA LEU A 35 -5.25 -25.22 12.22
C LEU A 35 -5.33 -25.57 10.73
N SER A 36 -5.93 -26.71 10.41
CA SER A 36 -6.16 -27.15 9.04
C SER A 36 -7.64 -27.37 8.82
N THR A 37 -8.15 -26.92 7.69
CA THR A 37 -9.51 -27.21 7.25
C THR A 37 -9.50 -27.75 5.83
N THR A 38 -10.47 -28.61 5.54
CA THR A 38 -10.78 -29.04 4.18
C THR A 38 -12.14 -28.45 3.84
N VAL A 39 -12.15 -27.46 2.96
CA VAL A 39 -13.38 -26.85 2.45
C VAL A 39 -14.13 -27.91 1.65
N THR A 40 -15.39 -28.13 1.99
CA THR A 40 -16.24 -29.14 1.35
C THR A 40 -17.25 -28.41 0.46
N GLY A 41 -17.05 -28.46 -0.86
CA GLY A 41 -17.91 -27.81 -1.84
C GLY A 41 -17.19 -27.60 -3.18
N ASP A 42 -17.95 -27.43 -4.25
CA ASP A 42 -17.45 -27.13 -5.60
C ASP A 42 -17.48 -25.61 -5.90
N THR A 43 -17.36 -24.77 -4.87
CA THR A 43 -17.38 -23.31 -5.00
C THR A 43 -16.10 -22.82 -5.69
N THR A 44 -16.23 -21.80 -6.54
CA THR A 44 -15.12 -21.20 -7.30
C THR A 44 -14.21 -20.34 -6.43
N TYR A 45 -14.75 -19.80 -5.33
CA TYR A 45 -14.02 -18.92 -4.41
C TYR A 45 -14.09 -19.42 -2.98
N THR A 46 -12.98 -19.28 -2.27
CA THR A 46 -12.91 -19.45 -0.81
C THR A 46 -12.40 -18.18 -0.15
N VAL A 47 -13.11 -17.68 0.85
CA VAL A 47 -12.72 -16.51 1.64
C VAL A 47 -12.33 -16.94 3.05
N ILE A 48 -11.18 -16.49 3.53
CA ILE A 48 -10.77 -16.66 4.92
C ILE A 48 -11.15 -15.40 5.69
N ASP A 49 -12.02 -15.56 6.68
CA ASP A 49 -12.51 -14.45 7.48
C ASP A 49 -11.41 -13.89 8.39
N PRO A 50 -11.47 -12.59 8.72
CA PRO A 50 -10.53 -11.99 9.65
C PRO A 50 -10.54 -12.67 11.03
N SER A 51 -11.69 -13.21 11.46
CA SER A 51 -11.81 -13.99 12.71
C SER A 51 -10.93 -15.25 12.68
N ALA A 52 -10.85 -15.93 11.53
CA ALA A 52 -9.97 -17.07 11.34
C ALA A 52 -8.51 -16.66 11.38
N LEU A 53 -8.13 -15.52 10.79
CA LEU A 53 -6.76 -15.01 10.78
C LEU A 53 -6.31 -14.51 12.16
N ALA A 54 -7.25 -13.95 12.93
CA ALA A 54 -7.03 -13.40 14.27
C ALA A 54 -7.19 -14.43 15.40
N ALA A 55 -7.42 -15.71 15.08
CA ALA A 55 -7.60 -16.77 16.07
C ALA A 55 -6.40 -16.94 17.02
N SER A 56 -5.19 -16.55 16.61
CA SER A 56 -4.00 -16.55 17.47
C SER A 56 -3.11 -15.32 17.22
N SER A 57 -2.36 -14.91 18.24
CA SER A 57 -1.41 -13.79 18.14
C SER A 57 -0.14 -14.21 17.39
N GLY A 58 0.34 -13.37 16.47
CA GLY A 58 1.58 -13.60 15.72
C GLY A 58 1.38 -13.47 14.20
N SER A 59 2.45 -13.61 13.44
CA SER A 59 2.37 -13.63 11.98
C SER A 59 1.67 -14.90 11.49
N GLN A 60 0.74 -14.73 10.55
CA GLN A 60 -0.05 -15.81 9.96
C GLN A 60 0.67 -16.38 8.74
N THR A 61 0.98 -17.67 8.76
CA THR A 61 1.46 -18.41 7.59
C THR A 61 0.31 -19.22 7.01
N ILE A 62 -0.08 -18.88 5.79
CA ILE A 62 -1.15 -19.51 5.03
C ILE A 62 -0.51 -20.50 4.05
N ASN A 63 -0.89 -21.78 4.14
CA ASN A 63 -0.47 -22.83 3.23
C ASN A 63 -1.69 -23.42 2.53
N VAL A 64 -1.76 -23.21 1.21
CA VAL A 64 -2.86 -23.69 0.36
C VAL A 64 -2.34 -24.81 -0.54
N ARG A 65 -3.08 -25.91 -0.64
CA ARG A 65 -2.78 -27.03 -1.54
C ARG A 65 -3.99 -27.36 -2.40
N GLY A 66 -3.76 -27.54 -3.70
CA GLY A 66 -4.79 -27.88 -4.67
C GLY A 66 -4.19 -28.48 -5.93
N ASP A 67 -5.04 -29.04 -6.78
CA ASP A 67 -4.63 -29.47 -8.11
C ASP A 67 -4.76 -28.29 -9.08
N GLY A 68 -3.64 -27.84 -9.65
CA GLY A 68 -3.61 -26.74 -10.62
C GLY A 68 -2.95 -25.45 -10.10
N THR A 69 -3.36 -24.33 -10.67
CA THR A 69 -2.96 -22.97 -10.27
C THR A 69 -3.73 -22.55 -9.02
N ILE A 70 -3.02 -21.89 -8.11
CA ILE A 70 -3.57 -21.34 -6.87
C ILE A 70 -3.32 -19.85 -6.91
N PHE A 71 -4.40 -19.09 -6.79
CA PHE A 71 -4.39 -17.65 -6.61
C PHE A 71 -4.78 -17.33 -5.16
N LEU A 72 -4.04 -16.42 -4.54
CA LEU A 72 -4.33 -15.89 -3.23
C LEU A 72 -4.10 -14.38 -3.27
N ALA A 73 -5.12 -13.62 -2.87
CA ALA A 73 -5.00 -12.18 -2.68
C ALA A 73 -5.65 -11.79 -1.35
N TYR A 74 -5.31 -10.62 -0.84
CA TYR A 74 -5.96 -10.08 0.34
C TYR A 74 -6.36 -8.62 0.13
N GLY A 75 -7.47 -8.24 0.77
CA GLY A 75 -8.07 -6.92 0.68
C GLY A 75 -9.02 -6.69 1.84
N ARG A 76 -9.59 -5.49 1.92
CA ARG A 76 -10.60 -5.19 2.93
C ARG A 76 -11.78 -6.13 2.78
N SER A 77 -12.37 -6.54 3.90
CA SER A 77 -13.46 -7.52 3.90
C SER A 77 -14.66 -7.06 3.06
N ASP A 78 -15.00 -5.77 3.13
CA ASP A 78 -16.06 -5.18 2.30
C ASP A 78 -15.72 -5.19 0.81
N ASP A 79 -14.45 -4.95 0.45
CA ASP A 79 -13.98 -4.99 -0.95
C ASP A 79 -14.01 -6.41 -1.52
N VAL A 80 -13.57 -7.41 -0.74
CA VAL A 80 -13.62 -8.83 -1.12
C VAL A 80 -15.06 -9.30 -1.30
N ALA A 81 -15.95 -8.95 -0.36
CA ALA A 81 -17.37 -9.28 -0.45
C ALA A 81 -18.04 -8.62 -1.68
N ALA A 82 -17.74 -7.35 -1.94
CA ALA A 82 -18.26 -6.62 -3.09
C ALA A 82 -17.72 -7.17 -4.43
N TRP A 83 -16.46 -7.60 -4.48
CA TRP A 83 -15.87 -8.21 -5.67
C TRP A 83 -16.54 -9.54 -6.02
N ILE A 84 -16.76 -10.42 -5.02
CA ILE A 84 -17.48 -11.69 -5.19
C ILE A 84 -18.93 -11.42 -5.60
N GLY A 85 -19.58 -10.44 -5.00
CA GLY A 85 -20.94 -10.03 -5.35
C GLY A 85 -21.95 -11.15 -5.04
N THR A 86 -22.65 -11.63 -6.07
CA THR A 86 -23.71 -12.64 -5.94
C THR A 86 -23.23 -14.07 -6.16
N ASP A 87 -21.94 -14.29 -6.47
CA ASP A 87 -21.40 -15.61 -6.76
C ASP A 87 -21.36 -16.51 -5.51
N ALA A 88 -21.44 -17.83 -5.71
CA ALA A 88 -21.30 -18.79 -4.62
C ALA A 88 -19.84 -18.82 -4.11
N TYR A 89 -19.65 -18.74 -2.80
CA TYR A 89 -18.33 -18.80 -2.17
C TYR A 89 -18.38 -19.54 -0.85
N SER A 90 -17.25 -20.13 -0.45
CA SER A 90 -17.11 -20.75 0.86
C SER A 90 -16.32 -19.83 1.80
N THR A 91 -16.87 -19.55 2.98
CA THR A 91 -16.17 -18.83 4.05
C THR A 91 -15.48 -19.82 4.99
N VAL A 92 -14.28 -19.45 5.44
CA VAL A 92 -13.53 -20.16 6.48
C VAL A 92 -13.43 -19.23 7.68
N GLY A 93 -14.23 -19.51 8.70
CA GLY A 93 -14.26 -18.79 9.97
C GLY A 93 -13.65 -19.60 11.11
N PHE A 94 -13.39 -18.94 12.24
CA PHE A 94 -13.00 -19.60 13.50
C PHE A 94 -14.19 -19.67 14.45
N ASN A 95 -14.39 -20.84 15.06
CA ASN A 95 -15.43 -21.05 16.05
C ASN A 95 -14.82 -21.12 17.46
N ASP A 96 -15.07 -20.08 18.26
CA ASP A 96 -14.53 -19.93 19.62
C ASP A 96 -14.96 -21.05 20.59
N GLU A 97 -16.09 -21.72 20.34
CA GLU A 97 -16.61 -22.77 21.22
C GLU A 97 -15.89 -24.11 21.00
N THR A 98 -15.46 -24.37 19.76
CA THR A 98 -14.83 -25.64 19.37
C THR A 98 -13.32 -25.54 19.21
N GLY A 99 -12.79 -24.34 18.99
CA GLY A 99 -11.37 -24.10 18.72
C GLY A 99 -10.91 -24.61 17.35
N GLU A 100 -11.84 -24.91 16.44
CA GLU A 100 -11.58 -25.41 15.09
C GLU A 100 -12.01 -24.40 14.02
N LEU A 101 -11.45 -24.53 12.82
CA LEU A 101 -11.87 -23.77 11.64
C LEU A 101 -13.13 -24.42 11.05
N THR A 102 -14.18 -23.62 10.88
CA THR A 102 -15.43 -24.05 10.26
C THR A 102 -15.54 -23.48 8.85
N SER A 103 -15.97 -24.31 7.90
CA SER A 103 -16.28 -23.86 6.55
C SER A 103 -17.79 -23.80 6.35
N THR A 104 -18.29 -22.65 5.91
CA THR A 104 -19.70 -22.44 5.55
C THR A 104 -19.77 -22.07 4.08
N THR A 105 -20.64 -22.71 3.31
CA THR A 105 -20.86 -22.37 1.91
C THR A 105 -22.05 -21.43 1.79
N THR A 106 -21.82 -20.26 1.22
CA THR A 106 -22.86 -19.31 0.82
C THR A 106 -23.23 -19.63 -0.63
N GLU A 107 -24.49 -20.01 -0.87
CA GLU A 107 -24.99 -20.25 -2.21
C GLU A 107 -25.13 -18.94 -3.00
N ALA A 108 -25.00 -19.02 -4.33
CA ALA A 108 -25.16 -17.87 -5.19
C ALA A 108 -26.56 -17.28 -5.03
N VAL A 109 -26.66 -15.96 -4.89
CA VAL A 109 -27.96 -15.27 -4.90
C VAL A 109 -28.41 -15.22 -6.36
N VAL A 110 -29.29 -16.14 -6.74
CA VAL A 110 -30.05 -16.02 -7.99
C VAL A 110 -31.09 -14.92 -7.75
N PRO A 111 -31.07 -13.81 -8.50
CA PRO A 111 -32.15 -12.83 -8.37
C PRO A 111 -33.47 -13.53 -8.73
N ASP A 112 -34.45 -13.45 -7.83
CA ASP A 112 -35.80 -13.93 -8.09
C ASP A 112 -36.40 -13.10 -9.25
N ASP A 113 -36.51 -13.70 -10.44
CA ASP A 113 -37.39 -13.23 -11.52
C ASP A 113 -38.85 -13.43 -11.08
N GLU A 114 -39.32 -12.70 -10.05
CA GLU A 114 -40.73 -12.62 -9.67
C GLU A 114 -41.20 -11.16 -9.62
N ASP A 115 -41.57 -10.64 -10.79
CA ASP A 115 -42.90 -10.05 -11.07
C ASP A 115 -42.88 -9.33 -12.42
N THR A 116 -42.98 -10.09 -13.52
CA THR A 116 -43.53 -9.56 -14.77
C THR A 116 -44.95 -10.09 -14.92
N PRO A 117 -46.00 -9.28 -14.69
CA PRO A 117 -47.32 -9.65 -15.16
C PRO A 117 -47.26 -9.65 -16.69
N ALA A 118 -47.53 -10.81 -17.29
CA ALA A 118 -47.82 -10.90 -18.70
C ALA A 118 -49.12 -10.14 -18.98
N ASP A 119 -49.04 -8.90 -19.46
CA ASP A 119 -50.08 -8.35 -20.33
C ASP A 119 -49.56 -7.22 -21.25
N ASP A 120 -49.84 -7.45 -22.53
CA ASP A 120 -49.92 -6.56 -23.70
C ASP A 120 -48.73 -5.78 -24.28
N ALA A 121 -48.66 -5.91 -25.61
CA ALA A 121 -47.68 -5.41 -26.55
C ALA A 121 -47.66 -3.88 -26.73
N ALA A 122 -46.46 -3.29 -26.81
CA ALA A 122 -46.11 -2.25 -27.79
C ALA A 122 -44.58 -2.02 -27.81
N ALA A 123 -44.00 -2.03 -29.01
CA ALA A 123 -42.59 -1.79 -29.29
C ALA A 123 -42.20 -0.31 -29.13
N ALA A 124 -41.02 -0.03 -28.56
CA ALA A 124 -40.09 1.02 -28.98
C ALA A 124 -38.75 0.91 -28.20
N ASP A 125 -37.67 0.77 -28.98
CA ASP A 125 -36.25 0.95 -28.68
C ASP A 125 -35.81 1.20 -27.22
N ALA A 126 -35.23 0.16 -26.61
CA ALA A 126 -34.25 0.30 -25.55
C ALA A 126 -32.91 -0.26 -26.06
N VAL A 127 -31.91 0.60 -26.05
CA VAL A 127 -30.49 0.34 -26.35
C VAL A 127 -30.01 -0.82 -25.47
N PRO A 128 -29.25 -1.81 -25.98
CA PRO A 128 -28.73 -2.87 -25.14
C PRO A 128 -27.69 -2.27 -24.18
N THR A 129 -27.99 -2.28 -22.89
CA THR A 129 -26.99 -2.12 -21.84
C THR A 129 -25.97 -3.23 -22.00
N GLU A 130 -24.71 -2.85 -22.21
CA GLU A 130 -23.59 -3.77 -22.34
C GLU A 130 -23.52 -4.66 -21.08
N GLU A 131 -23.76 -5.96 -21.24
CA GLU A 131 -23.31 -6.98 -20.28
C GLU A 131 -21.79 -6.88 -20.20
N THR A 132 -21.29 -6.19 -19.18
CA THR A 132 -19.87 -6.20 -18.82
C THR A 132 -19.46 -7.64 -18.59
N ALA A 133 -18.52 -8.12 -19.41
CA ALA A 133 -17.99 -9.48 -19.34
C ALA A 133 -17.60 -9.80 -17.89
N ALA A 134 -18.32 -10.76 -17.28
CA ALA A 134 -18.09 -11.17 -15.91
C ALA A 134 -16.64 -11.68 -15.78
N ILE A 135 -15.75 -10.84 -15.26
CA ILE A 135 -14.43 -11.26 -14.85
C ILE A 135 -14.66 -12.29 -13.73
N VAL A 136 -14.38 -13.56 -14.04
CA VAL A 136 -14.50 -14.69 -13.11
C VAL A 136 -13.18 -14.92 -12.37
N ASN A 137 -12.06 -14.46 -12.93
CA ASN A 137 -10.76 -14.63 -12.30
C ASN A 137 -10.41 -13.39 -11.45
N PRO A 138 -10.15 -13.52 -10.14
CA PRO A 138 -9.75 -12.39 -9.30
C PRO A 138 -8.37 -11.83 -9.60
N ALA A 139 -7.52 -12.50 -10.38
CA ALA A 139 -6.19 -12.00 -10.70
C ALA A 139 -6.19 -10.64 -11.42
N GLY A 140 -5.28 -9.74 -11.01
CA GLY A 140 -5.12 -8.41 -11.63
C GLY A 140 -6.21 -7.39 -11.27
N SER A 141 -6.96 -7.62 -10.19
CA SER A 141 -7.91 -6.64 -9.65
C SER A 141 -7.20 -5.59 -8.79
N ASP A 142 -7.51 -4.33 -9.02
CA ASP A 142 -6.94 -3.20 -8.26
C ASP A 142 -7.48 -3.11 -6.81
N LEU A 143 -8.49 -3.92 -6.44
CA LEU A 143 -8.99 -3.98 -5.06
C LEU A 143 -8.03 -4.69 -4.10
N TRP A 144 -7.13 -5.52 -4.64
CA TRP A 144 -6.18 -6.28 -3.82
C TRP A 144 -5.05 -5.40 -3.33
N LEU A 145 -4.62 -5.62 -2.09
CA LEU A 145 -3.44 -4.98 -1.53
C LEU A 145 -2.17 -5.65 -2.06
N GLU A 146 -2.22 -6.97 -2.21
CA GLU A 146 -1.18 -7.79 -2.79
C GLU A 146 -1.78 -9.09 -3.31
N GLU A 147 -1.19 -9.63 -4.38
CA GLU A 147 -1.58 -10.89 -4.99
C GLU A 147 -0.41 -11.88 -5.08
N TYR A 148 -0.74 -13.16 -4.98
CA TYR A 148 0.19 -14.27 -5.00
C TYR A 148 -0.35 -15.37 -5.89
N SER A 149 0.49 -15.88 -6.78
CA SER A 149 0.17 -17.02 -7.62
C SER A 149 1.18 -18.14 -7.42
N GLY A 150 0.69 -19.39 -7.48
CA GLY A 150 1.52 -20.58 -7.33
C GLY A 150 0.91 -21.79 -8.02
N THR A 151 1.69 -22.87 -8.16
CA THR A 151 1.21 -24.13 -8.75
C THR A 151 1.29 -25.25 -7.72
N ARG A 152 0.20 -25.97 -7.51
CA ARG A 152 0.02 -27.10 -6.55
C ARG A 152 0.12 -26.74 -5.06
N THR A 153 1.04 -25.87 -4.68
CA THR A 153 1.23 -25.42 -3.30
C THR A 153 1.61 -23.94 -3.28
N LEU A 154 0.95 -23.16 -2.43
CA LEU A 154 1.29 -21.77 -2.16
C LEU A 154 1.50 -21.60 -0.64
N THR A 155 2.56 -20.91 -0.26
CA THR A 155 2.84 -20.59 1.15
C THR A 155 3.24 -19.13 1.26
N THR A 156 2.47 -18.36 2.02
CA THR A 156 2.76 -16.95 2.30
C THR A 156 2.70 -16.70 3.80
N THR A 157 3.54 -15.79 4.29
CA THR A 157 3.54 -15.35 5.69
C THR A 157 3.20 -13.87 5.72
N LEU A 158 2.06 -13.55 6.33
CA LEU A 158 1.47 -12.23 6.37
C LEU A 158 1.23 -11.83 7.84
N THR A 159 1.06 -10.53 8.08
CA THR A 159 0.57 -10.00 9.35
C THR A 159 -0.66 -9.16 9.03
N LEU A 160 -1.83 -9.77 9.10
CA LEU A 160 -3.08 -9.15 8.68
C LEU A 160 -3.88 -8.62 9.89
N PRO A 161 -4.37 -7.36 9.84
CA PRO A 161 -5.32 -6.80 10.81
C PRO A 161 -6.73 -7.41 10.68
N GLN A 162 -7.63 -7.06 11.60
CA GLN A 162 -8.97 -7.66 11.73
C GLN A 162 -9.99 -7.21 10.68
N ASP A 163 -9.66 -6.26 9.82
CA ASP A 163 -10.51 -5.74 8.74
C ASP A 163 -10.17 -6.34 7.36
N ILE A 164 -9.10 -7.12 7.27
CA ILE A 164 -8.61 -7.73 6.02
C ILE A 164 -9.02 -9.20 5.95
N SER A 165 -9.56 -9.59 4.80
CA SER A 165 -9.87 -10.97 4.45
C SER A 165 -9.00 -11.45 3.29
N VAL A 166 -8.88 -12.76 3.15
CA VAL A 166 -8.06 -13.40 2.11
C VAL A 166 -8.98 -14.15 1.16
N ILE A 167 -8.90 -13.85 -0.14
CA ILE A 167 -9.57 -14.60 -1.20
C ILE A 167 -8.63 -15.63 -1.80
N ILE A 168 -9.13 -16.85 -1.98
CA ILE A 168 -8.44 -17.96 -2.62
C ILE A 168 -9.28 -18.43 -3.80
N ALA A 169 -8.65 -18.51 -4.96
CA ALA A 169 -9.25 -18.99 -6.20
C ALA A 169 -8.26 -19.84 -6.99
N SER A 170 -8.74 -20.48 -8.05
CA SER A 170 -7.90 -21.20 -9.03
C SER A 170 -7.73 -20.35 -10.29
N ASP A 171 -8.64 -20.46 -11.25
CA ASP A 171 -8.75 -19.69 -12.49
C ASP A 171 -10.09 -18.95 -12.60
N GLY A 172 -10.91 -19.02 -11.55
CA GLY A 172 -12.28 -18.49 -11.50
C GLY A 172 -13.35 -19.48 -11.95
N VAL A 173 -12.99 -20.54 -12.69
CA VAL A 173 -13.96 -21.50 -13.24
C VAL A 173 -13.89 -22.85 -12.52
N ALA A 174 -12.68 -23.31 -12.24
CA ALA A 174 -12.45 -24.52 -11.46
C ALA A 174 -12.74 -24.28 -9.97
N PRO A 175 -13.12 -25.32 -9.21
CA PRO A 175 -13.35 -25.17 -7.78
C PRO A 175 -12.09 -24.68 -7.07
N ALA A 176 -12.28 -23.89 -6.01
CA ALA A 176 -11.20 -23.39 -5.19
C ALA A 176 -10.44 -24.55 -4.51
N PRO A 177 -9.12 -24.41 -4.29
CA PRO A 177 -8.33 -25.40 -3.56
C PRO A 177 -8.90 -25.72 -2.17
N ALA A 178 -9.30 -26.98 -1.96
CA ALA A 178 -9.99 -27.39 -0.74
C ALA A 178 -9.10 -27.44 0.52
N ASN A 179 -7.78 -27.60 0.40
CA ASN A 179 -6.90 -27.83 1.56
C ASN A 179 -6.19 -26.55 1.98
N ILE A 180 -6.65 -25.98 3.11
CA ILE A 180 -6.11 -24.75 3.68
C ILE A 180 -5.56 -25.03 5.07
N ARG A 181 -4.32 -24.61 5.31
CA ARG A 181 -3.68 -24.66 6.63
C ARG A 181 -3.22 -23.28 7.03
N LEU A 182 -3.73 -22.82 8.17
CA LEU A 182 -3.29 -21.61 8.85
C LEU A 182 -2.33 -21.99 9.97
N SER A 183 -1.25 -21.22 10.12
CA SER A 183 -0.29 -21.42 11.20
C SER A 183 0.22 -20.10 11.75
N TRP A 184 0.24 -19.96 13.06
CA TRP A 184 0.73 -18.77 13.76
C TRP A 184 2.03 -19.09 14.47
N ALA A 185 3.01 -18.19 14.36
CA ALA A 185 4.21 -18.27 15.17
C ALA A 185 3.88 -17.96 16.64
N SER A 186 4.20 -18.87 17.55
CA SER A 186 3.99 -18.66 18.99
C SER A 186 5.07 -17.74 19.58
N ASP A 187 4.72 -16.97 20.61
CA ASP A 187 5.71 -16.26 21.41
C ASP A 187 6.46 -17.25 22.31
N ASN A 188 7.60 -17.74 21.81
CA ASN A 188 8.50 -18.62 22.53
C ASN A 188 9.60 -17.86 23.30
N SER A 189 9.39 -16.58 23.61
CA SER A 189 10.34 -15.82 24.41
C SER A 189 10.42 -16.39 25.83
N THR A 190 11.64 -16.75 26.25
CA THR A 190 11.91 -17.25 27.61
C THR A 190 12.77 -16.24 28.39
N PRO A 191 12.24 -15.06 28.76
CA PRO A 191 13.03 -13.96 29.32
C PRO A 191 13.71 -14.33 30.64
N TRP A 192 13.14 -15.27 31.41
CA TRP A 192 13.70 -15.72 32.68
C TRP A 192 14.76 -16.83 32.56
N ALA A 193 14.87 -17.48 31.39
CA ALA A 193 15.77 -18.61 31.24
C ALA A 193 17.24 -18.20 31.41
N GLY A 194 17.69 -17.10 30.78
CA GLY A 194 19.07 -16.61 30.92
C GLY A 194 19.40 -16.15 32.34
N PRO A 195 18.60 -15.29 33.01
CA PRO A 195 18.85 -14.87 34.38
C PRO A 195 18.88 -16.04 35.37
N LEU A 196 18.00 -17.02 35.21
CA LEU A 196 17.98 -18.22 36.05
C LEU A 196 19.23 -19.08 35.83
N LEU A 197 19.65 -19.29 34.58
CA LEU A 197 20.85 -20.06 34.26
C LEU A 197 22.13 -19.35 34.70
N ALA A 198 22.25 -18.04 34.43
CA ALA A 198 23.40 -17.23 34.79
C ALA A 198 23.49 -17.03 36.31
N GLY A 199 22.37 -16.72 36.97
CA GLY A 199 22.28 -16.60 38.42
C GLY A 199 22.58 -17.92 39.13
N GLY A 200 22.07 -19.04 38.60
CA GLY A 200 22.37 -20.38 39.10
C GLY A 200 23.86 -20.74 38.95
N ALA A 201 24.46 -20.45 37.80
CA ALA A 201 25.89 -20.67 37.58
C ALA A 201 26.78 -19.82 38.53
N LEU A 202 26.40 -18.56 38.77
CA LEU A 202 27.10 -17.67 39.69
C LEU A 202 26.99 -18.19 41.14
N LEU A 203 25.80 -18.59 41.57
CA LEU A 203 25.59 -19.18 42.90
C LEU A 203 26.36 -20.49 43.08
N LEU A 204 26.46 -21.33 42.05
CA LEU A 204 27.26 -22.55 42.07
C LEU A 204 28.75 -22.21 42.28
N LEU A 205 29.28 -21.23 41.54
CA LEU A 205 30.65 -20.75 41.70
C LEU A 205 30.89 -20.17 43.11
N ALA A 206 29.98 -19.34 43.62
CA ALA A 206 30.06 -18.77 44.96
C ALA A 206 30.03 -19.87 46.05
N GLY A 207 29.16 -20.86 45.90
CA GLY A 207 29.09 -22.05 46.76
C GLY A 207 30.40 -22.84 46.76
N LEU A 208 31.01 -23.02 45.58
CA LEU A 208 32.30 -23.70 45.41
C LEU A 208 33.45 -22.93 46.09
N VAL A 209 33.49 -21.61 45.95
CA VAL A 209 34.49 -20.76 46.64
C VAL A 209 34.33 -20.85 48.16
N LEU A 210 33.11 -20.76 48.67
CA LEU A 210 32.83 -20.89 50.11
C LEU A 210 33.22 -22.28 50.64
N TYR A 211 32.96 -23.34 49.87
CA TYR A 211 33.36 -24.70 50.19
C TYR A 211 34.89 -24.85 50.25
N LEU A 212 35.61 -24.31 49.27
CA LEU A 212 37.08 -24.31 49.25
C LEU A 212 37.68 -23.52 50.41
N LEU A 213 37.10 -22.35 50.73
CA LEU A 213 37.52 -21.56 51.90
C LEU A 213 37.25 -22.29 53.22
N ALA A 214 36.15 -23.02 53.32
CA ALA A 214 35.83 -23.84 54.48
C ALA A 214 36.85 -24.99 54.66
N LEU A 215 37.24 -25.66 53.56
CA LEU A 215 38.30 -26.68 53.53
C LEU A 215 39.68 -26.10 53.90
N LEU A 216 40.03 -24.95 53.37
CA LEU A 216 41.30 -24.27 53.69
C LEU A 216 41.36 -23.83 55.16
N HIS A 217 40.23 -23.39 55.72
CA HIS A 217 40.14 -23.06 57.13
C HIS A 217 40.30 -24.31 58.01
N LEU A 218 39.68 -25.43 57.64
CA LEU A 218 39.89 -26.73 58.32
C LEU A 218 41.33 -27.21 58.25
N ARG A 219 42.02 -27.00 57.11
CA ARG A 219 43.44 -27.32 56.95
C ARG A 219 44.33 -26.40 57.80
N ARG A 220 44.00 -25.10 57.91
CA ARG A 220 44.74 -24.15 58.74
C ARG A 220 44.55 -24.37 60.24
N SER A 221 43.36 -24.78 60.68
CA SER A 221 43.10 -25.08 62.10
C SER A 221 43.76 -26.38 62.59
N ARG A 222 44.12 -27.28 61.67
CA ARG A 222 44.91 -28.50 61.95
C ARG A 222 46.43 -28.32 61.83
N ARG A 223 46.95 -27.07 61.83
CA ARG A 223 48.40 -26.83 61.97
C ARG A 223 48.85 -27.15 63.40
N PRO A 224 50.02 -27.80 63.61
CA PRO A 224 50.49 -28.13 64.95
C PRO A 224 50.69 -26.85 65.77
N ARG A 225 49.93 -26.68 66.86
CA ARG A 225 50.13 -25.59 67.82
C ARG A 225 51.42 -25.85 68.60
N ARG A 226 52.49 -25.13 68.26
CA ARG A 226 53.70 -25.02 69.10
C ARG A 226 53.37 -24.11 70.27
N ASN A 227 52.76 -24.67 71.32
CA ASN A 227 52.79 -24.18 72.70
C ASN A 227 52.05 -25.20 73.59
N VAL A 228 52.79 -26.21 74.04
CA VAL A 228 52.43 -27.01 75.22
C VAL A 228 53.29 -26.54 76.40
N PRO A 229 52.72 -26.37 77.61
CA PRO A 229 53.45 -25.95 78.81
C PRO A 229 54.55 -26.94 79.20
N ARG A 230 55.68 -26.41 79.70
CA ARG A 230 56.83 -27.19 80.20
C ARG A 230 56.44 -28.05 81.41
N GLY A 231 56.43 -29.37 81.23
CA GLY A 231 56.51 -30.35 82.32
C GLY A 231 57.95 -30.60 82.78
N PRO A 232 58.17 -31.24 83.96
CA PRO A 232 59.45 -31.27 84.65
C PRO A 232 60.51 -32.15 83.97
N ARG A 233 61.79 -31.79 84.19
CA ARG A 233 62.99 -32.32 83.52
C ARG A 233 63.20 -33.82 83.73
N MET A 234 63.34 -34.56 82.64
CA MET A 234 63.91 -35.91 82.60
C MET A 234 65.37 -35.88 82.08
N PRO A 235 66.27 -36.75 82.59
CA PRO A 235 67.71 -36.67 82.36
C PRO A 235 68.13 -37.08 80.93
N ARG A 236 69.24 -36.47 80.49
CA ARG A 236 69.76 -36.50 79.10
C ARG A 236 70.29 -37.87 78.71
N LEU A 237 69.81 -38.40 77.59
CA LEU A 237 70.47 -39.49 76.85
C LEU A 237 71.45 -38.92 75.80
N PRO A 238 72.56 -39.63 75.49
CA PRO A 238 73.68 -39.09 74.71
C PRO A 238 73.34 -38.87 73.22
N ARG A 239 73.96 -37.83 72.64
CA ARG A 239 73.87 -37.45 71.23
C ARG A 239 74.50 -38.50 70.31
N ALA A 240 73.75 -38.95 69.31
CA ALA A 240 74.31 -39.62 68.13
C ALA A 240 74.88 -38.57 67.13
N PRO A 241 76.02 -38.85 66.49
CA PRO A 241 76.76 -37.90 65.66
C PRO A 241 76.11 -37.62 64.30
N ARG A 242 76.22 -36.36 63.86
CA ARG A 242 75.82 -35.88 62.53
C ARG A 242 76.91 -36.22 61.50
N PRO A 243 76.61 -36.84 60.36
CA PRO A 243 77.55 -36.90 59.24
C PRO A 243 77.68 -35.54 58.53
N LYS A 244 78.91 -35.28 58.09
CA LYS A 244 79.39 -34.05 57.46
C LYS A 244 78.81 -33.86 56.05
N ALA A 245 78.70 -32.60 55.67
CA ALA A 245 78.32 -32.11 54.36
C ALA A 245 79.26 -32.63 53.25
N ILE A 246 78.66 -33.08 52.15
CA ILE A 246 79.34 -33.19 50.86
C ILE A 246 78.98 -31.93 50.07
N LYS A 247 80.01 -31.17 49.69
CA LYS A 247 79.94 -30.06 48.75
C LYS A 247 79.88 -30.64 47.34
N ALA A 248 78.90 -30.24 46.54
CA ALA A 248 78.86 -30.47 45.10
C ALA A 248 78.84 -29.10 44.38
N SER A 249 79.98 -28.41 44.42
CA SER A 249 80.33 -27.45 43.38
C SER A 249 80.80 -28.25 42.17
N GLN A 250 80.34 -27.88 40.98
CA GLN A 250 80.80 -28.35 39.66
C GLN A 250 80.23 -29.71 39.20
N ILE A 251 78.94 -29.71 38.84
CA ILE A 251 78.47 -30.46 37.66
C ILE A 251 77.69 -29.47 36.79
N THR A 252 78.34 -28.99 35.75
CA THR A 252 77.72 -28.35 34.59
C THR A 252 77.08 -29.42 33.73
N ALA A 253 75.74 -29.52 33.76
CA ALA A 253 74.88 -29.88 32.63
C ALA A 253 73.45 -30.16 33.14
N SER A 254 72.49 -29.46 32.52
CA SER A 254 71.13 -29.92 32.21
C SER A 254 70.43 -30.85 33.22
N ARG A 255 69.56 -30.29 34.09
CA ARG A 255 68.21 -30.82 34.38
C ARG A 255 67.42 -29.99 35.40
N ARG A 256 66.22 -29.59 34.97
CA ARG A 256 64.91 -29.75 35.63
C ARG A 256 64.94 -29.96 37.16
N GLY A 257 64.62 -28.90 37.90
CA GLY A 257 64.16 -28.92 39.30
C GLY A 257 62.78 -28.29 39.40
N ILE A 258 61.76 -29.13 39.33
CA ILE A 258 60.33 -28.81 39.24
C ILE A 258 59.84 -28.21 40.57
N THR A 259 59.75 -26.88 40.65
CA THR A 259 58.77 -26.22 41.51
C THR A 259 57.44 -26.18 40.77
N ARG A 260 56.70 -27.28 40.91
CA ARG A 260 55.29 -27.40 40.50
C ARG A 260 54.45 -26.34 41.25
N ARG A 261 54.33 -25.16 40.64
CA ARG A 261 53.12 -24.33 40.66
C ARG A 261 52.76 -23.99 39.21
N VAL A 262 52.51 -25.07 38.48
CA VAL A 262 51.46 -25.19 37.48
C VAL A 262 50.30 -24.23 37.85
N ALA A 263 49.95 -23.15 37.14
CA ALA A 263 49.90 -22.94 35.69
C ALA A 263 49.17 -24.07 34.96
N ILE A 264 47.94 -24.32 35.43
CA ILE A 264 46.79 -24.98 34.79
C ILE A 264 45.63 -24.16 35.38
N ILE A 265 44.76 -23.43 34.69
CA ILE A 265 44.35 -23.37 33.30
C ILE A 265 43.45 -22.09 33.24
N PRO A 266 43.64 -21.13 32.30
CA PRO A 266 42.62 -20.13 31.96
C PRO A 266 41.70 -20.66 30.83
N MET A 267 41.26 -21.90 30.95
CA MET A 267 40.31 -22.60 30.05
C MET A 267 39.01 -22.88 30.83
N VAL A 268 38.58 -21.88 31.59
CA VAL A 268 37.18 -21.75 32.06
C VAL A 268 36.62 -20.40 31.61
N LEU A 269 37.48 -19.39 31.41
CA LEU A 269 37.08 -18.12 30.81
C LEU A 269 36.88 -18.17 29.29
N VAL A 270 37.67 -18.98 28.56
CA VAL A 270 37.53 -19.08 27.09
C VAL A 270 36.42 -20.06 26.67
N SER A 271 36.16 -21.12 27.45
CA SER A 271 35.00 -21.99 27.23
C SER A 271 33.67 -21.36 27.66
N GLY A 272 33.68 -20.35 28.54
CA GLY A 272 32.49 -19.52 28.80
C GLY A 272 32.18 -18.53 27.68
N LEU A 273 33.21 -17.99 27.02
CA LEU A 273 33.08 -17.02 25.92
C LEU A 273 32.75 -17.65 24.55
N ALA A 274 32.99 -18.95 24.37
CA ALA A 274 32.60 -19.67 23.16
C ALA A 274 31.13 -20.18 23.19
N LEU A 275 30.48 -20.24 24.36
CA LEU A 275 29.04 -20.55 24.48
C LEU A 275 28.15 -19.31 24.62
N SER A 276 28.70 -18.11 24.82
CA SER A 276 27.90 -16.87 24.89
C SER A 276 27.51 -16.31 23.52
N GLY A 277 27.98 -16.92 22.42
CA GLY A 277 27.67 -16.48 21.06
C GLY A 277 26.26 -16.83 20.57
N CYS A 278 25.55 -17.74 21.25
CA CYS A 278 24.19 -18.16 20.86
C CYS A 278 23.13 -17.84 21.92
N SER A 279 23.47 -17.06 22.95
CA SER A 279 22.59 -16.79 24.10
C SER A 279 21.97 -15.40 24.14
N ALA A 280 22.03 -14.61 23.05
CA ALA A 280 21.41 -13.28 23.02
C ALA A 280 19.90 -13.35 23.30
N ASP A 281 19.21 -14.36 22.78
CA ASP A 281 17.78 -14.63 23.04
C ASP A 281 17.43 -15.11 24.46
N LEU A 282 18.44 -15.40 25.30
CA LEU A 282 18.19 -15.90 26.66
C LEU A 282 18.13 -14.80 27.71
N TRP A 283 18.65 -13.60 27.41
CA TRP A 283 18.67 -12.50 28.37
C TRP A 283 17.44 -11.62 28.19
N PRO A 284 16.83 -11.11 29.26
CA PRO A 284 15.95 -9.97 29.16
C PRO A 284 16.78 -8.84 28.57
N ASP A 285 16.32 -8.28 27.46
CA ASP A 285 16.93 -7.08 26.94
C ASP A 285 16.64 -5.95 27.93
N PHE A 286 17.65 -5.60 28.72
CA PHE A 286 17.65 -4.42 29.58
C PHE A 286 18.41 -3.27 28.92
N SER A 287 18.84 -3.42 27.66
CA SER A 287 19.15 -2.24 26.88
C SER A 287 17.89 -1.39 26.89
N PRO A 288 18.00 -0.06 26.95
CA PRO A 288 17.02 0.73 26.25
C PRO A 288 17.21 0.36 24.78
N ALA A 289 16.59 -0.74 24.34
CA ALA A 289 15.73 -0.59 23.20
C ALA A 289 14.91 0.68 23.58
N GLY A 290 14.99 1.77 22.86
CA GLY A 290 14.89 1.66 21.42
C GLY A 290 13.56 0.99 21.05
N THR A 291 12.64 0.73 22.01
CA THR A 291 11.42 1.47 21.89
C THR A 291 11.84 2.92 21.70
N ALA A 292 11.61 3.45 20.52
CA ALA A 292 10.97 4.75 20.46
C ALA A 292 9.65 4.65 21.26
N THR A 293 9.74 4.46 22.58
CA THR A 293 8.85 5.11 23.50
C THR A 293 9.39 6.53 23.45
N ALA A 294 9.01 7.26 22.40
CA ALA A 294 8.66 8.64 22.65
C ALA A 294 7.76 8.53 23.87
N THR A 295 8.24 8.98 25.02
CA THR A 295 7.33 9.54 26.00
C THR A 295 6.62 10.63 25.20
N PRO A 296 5.34 10.51 24.79
CA PRO A 296 4.57 11.73 24.61
C PRO A 296 4.76 12.52 25.90
N THR A 297 5.55 13.59 25.80
CA THR A 297 5.18 14.84 26.43
C THR A 297 3.66 14.97 26.21
N PRO A 298 2.81 15.12 27.25
CA PRO A 298 1.56 15.84 27.08
C PRO A 298 1.73 17.18 26.35
N THR A 299 1.86 17.10 25.04
CA THR A 299 1.20 18.03 24.14
C THR A 299 -0.29 17.77 24.36
N PRO A 300 -1.12 18.79 24.60
CA PRO A 300 -2.56 18.61 24.65
C PRO A 300 -3.03 18.14 23.28
N GLN A 301 -3.11 16.82 23.09
CA GLN A 301 -3.82 16.20 21.99
C GLN A 301 -5.27 16.10 22.45
N SER A 302 -6.12 16.94 21.86
CA SER A 302 -7.57 16.92 22.05
C SER A 302 -8.07 15.48 21.92
N THR A 303 -8.53 14.91 23.02
CA THR A 303 -9.03 13.52 23.13
C THR A 303 -10.42 13.35 22.50
N ASP A 304 -10.86 14.24 21.62
CA ASP A 304 -12.18 14.20 21.00
C ASP A 304 -12.22 13.57 19.59
N SER A 305 -11.15 12.90 19.13
CA SER A 305 -11.05 12.47 17.71
C SER A 305 -10.87 10.97 17.45
N VAL A 306 -10.78 10.09 18.47
CA VAL A 306 -10.60 8.64 18.24
C VAL A 306 -11.92 7.87 18.27
N GLU A 307 -12.97 8.39 18.91
CA GLU A 307 -14.33 7.81 18.82
C GLU A 307 -15.13 8.32 17.61
N ALA A 308 -14.73 9.44 16.99
CA ALA A 308 -15.39 9.98 15.79
C ALA A 308 -14.88 9.36 14.47
N ALA A 309 -13.72 8.69 14.47
CA ALA A 309 -13.18 8.01 13.29
C ALA A 309 -13.82 6.64 13.03
N ALA A 310 -14.59 6.10 13.97
CA ALA A 310 -15.27 4.82 13.83
C ALA A 310 -16.58 4.89 12.99
N GLU A 311 -17.05 6.09 12.63
CA GLU A 311 -18.28 6.27 11.83
C GLU A 311 -18.02 6.73 10.38
N LEU A 312 -16.79 7.09 10.02
CA LEU A 312 -16.50 7.55 8.67
C LEU A 312 -16.07 6.38 7.77
N PRO A 313 -16.55 6.32 6.51
CA PRO A 313 -16.07 5.34 5.56
C PRO A 313 -14.53 5.44 5.37
N PRO A 314 -13.83 4.34 5.13
CA PRO A 314 -12.41 4.36 4.79
C PRO A 314 -12.14 5.04 3.43
N PRO A 315 -10.88 5.45 3.15
CA PRO A 315 -10.48 5.95 1.84
C PRO A 315 -10.56 4.85 0.78
N ALA A 316 -10.95 5.19 -0.45
CA ALA A 316 -11.17 4.24 -1.54
C ALA A 316 -9.94 3.38 -1.87
N VAL A 317 -8.73 3.94 -1.76
CA VAL A 317 -7.47 3.25 -2.05
C VAL A 317 -6.37 3.68 -1.08
N THR A 318 -5.43 2.79 -0.80
CA THR A 318 -4.21 3.14 -0.04
C THR A 318 -3.15 3.76 -0.94
N VAL A 319 -2.19 4.50 -0.36
CA VAL A 319 -1.10 5.14 -1.14
C VAL A 319 -0.26 4.08 -1.87
N SER A 320 0.09 2.98 -1.22
CA SER A 320 0.87 1.91 -1.84
C SER A 320 0.13 1.19 -2.98
N GLN A 321 -1.18 0.99 -2.83
CA GLN A 321 -2.00 0.46 -3.92
C GLN A 321 -2.04 1.42 -5.10
N LEU A 322 -2.24 2.71 -4.85
CA LEU A 322 -2.30 3.71 -5.90
C LEU A 322 -0.98 3.81 -6.68
N GLU A 323 0.17 3.73 -6.01
CA GLU A 323 1.48 3.68 -6.67
C GLU A 323 1.61 2.47 -7.61
N ALA A 324 1.15 1.29 -7.18
CA ALA A 324 1.14 0.10 -8.02
C ALA A 324 0.20 0.27 -9.24
N ILE A 325 -1.02 0.74 -9.02
CA ILE A 325 -2.03 1.00 -10.06
C ILE A 325 -1.48 2.01 -11.09
N MET A 326 -0.92 3.13 -10.65
CA MET A 326 -0.35 4.13 -11.55
C MET A 326 0.87 3.62 -12.31
N SER A 327 1.71 2.79 -11.68
CA SER A 327 2.82 2.13 -12.36
C SER A 327 2.32 1.24 -13.49
N GLU A 328 1.32 0.39 -13.24
CA GLU A 328 0.73 -0.48 -14.27
C GLU A 328 0.07 0.31 -15.39
N ILE A 329 -0.73 1.32 -15.05
CA ILE A 329 -1.37 2.21 -16.03
C ILE A 329 -0.30 2.87 -16.90
N SER A 330 0.78 3.40 -16.31
CA SER A 330 1.84 4.07 -17.08
C SER A 330 2.54 3.13 -18.08
N LEU A 331 2.83 1.88 -17.66
CA LEU A 331 3.47 0.88 -18.51
C LEU A 331 2.56 0.44 -19.65
N LEU A 332 1.29 0.17 -19.34
CA LEU A 332 0.29 -0.21 -20.34
C LEU A 332 0.04 0.93 -21.33
N THR A 333 -0.02 2.17 -20.85
CA THR A 333 -0.20 3.36 -21.69
C THR A 333 0.98 3.54 -22.63
N ALA A 334 2.22 3.37 -22.16
CA ALA A 334 3.40 3.48 -23.01
C ALA A 334 3.41 2.41 -24.13
N ASP A 335 3.01 1.17 -23.83
CA ASP A 335 2.89 0.12 -24.84
C ASP A 335 1.74 0.41 -25.83
N ALA A 336 0.59 0.86 -25.33
CA ALA A 336 -0.54 1.26 -26.17
C ALA A 336 -0.21 2.46 -27.06
N ASP A 337 0.49 3.48 -26.57
CA ASP A 337 0.86 4.70 -27.30
C ASP A 337 1.88 4.44 -28.42
N THR A 338 2.74 3.43 -28.23
CA THR A 338 3.74 3.01 -29.22
C THR A 338 3.15 2.08 -30.28
N SER A 339 2.23 1.19 -29.89
CA SER A 339 1.54 0.25 -30.78
C SER A 339 0.26 0.81 -31.43
N LEU A 340 -0.23 1.96 -30.96
CA LEU A 340 -1.53 2.55 -31.30
C LEU A 340 -2.72 1.61 -31.00
N ASN A 341 -2.63 0.85 -29.92
CA ASN A 341 -3.63 -0.18 -29.58
C ASN A 341 -4.78 0.40 -28.74
N ALA A 342 -5.93 0.62 -29.39
CA ALA A 342 -7.14 1.15 -28.76
C ALA A 342 -7.75 0.21 -27.72
N ASP A 343 -7.75 -1.10 -27.99
CA ASP A 343 -8.39 -2.10 -27.11
C ASP A 343 -7.63 -2.23 -25.80
N THR A 344 -6.29 -2.26 -25.87
CA THR A 344 -5.45 -2.25 -24.67
C THR A 344 -5.65 -0.98 -23.86
N LEU A 345 -5.69 0.19 -24.52
CA LEU A 345 -5.89 1.47 -23.83
C LEU A 345 -7.23 1.53 -23.08
N ALA A 346 -8.32 1.05 -23.70
CA ALA A 346 -9.66 1.03 -23.12
C ALA A 346 -9.80 0.18 -21.85
N THR A 347 -8.81 -0.68 -21.53
CA THR A 347 -8.80 -1.42 -20.26
C THR A 347 -8.47 -0.54 -19.05
N ARG A 348 -7.72 0.56 -19.26
CA ARG A 348 -7.22 1.46 -18.19
C ARG A 348 -7.59 2.94 -18.40
N PHE A 349 -8.32 3.29 -19.46
CA PHE A 349 -8.79 4.64 -19.75
C PHE A 349 -10.28 4.63 -20.06
N THR A 350 -10.98 5.67 -19.63
CA THR A 350 -12.39 5.92 -19.93
C THR A 350 -12.62 7.43 -20.14
N GLY A 351 -13.85 7.82 -20.44
CA GLY A 351 -14.27 9.22 -20.51
C GLY A 351 -13.45 10.09 -21.47
N PRO A 352 -13.32 11.40 -21.18
CA PRO A 352 -12.61 12.37 -22.02
C PRO A 352 -11.15 12.03 -22.28
N ALA A 353 -10.46 11.44 -21.29
CA ALA A 353 -9.06 11.06 -21.44
C ALA A 353 -8.86 9.95 -22.49
N LEU A 354 -9.78 8.97 -22.54
CA LEU A 354 -9.77 7.93 -23.57
C LEU A 354 -10.04 8.53 -24.96
N GLU A 355 -11.10 9.34 -25.09
CA GLU A 355 -11.49 9.93 -26.38
C GLU A 355 -10.34 10.72 -27.03
N GLN A 356 -9.65 11.54 -26.24
CA GLN A 356 -8.54 12.35 -26.72
C GLN A 356 -7.36 11.50 -27.20
N ARG A 357 -7.01 10.44 -26.47
CA ARG A 357 -5.93 9.52 -26.86
C ARG A 357 -6.30 8.70 -28.10
N LEU A 358 -7.53 8.18 -28.18
CA LEU A 358 -7.99 7.45 -29.35
C LEU A 358 -8.03 8.33 -30.61
N ALA A 359 -8.41 9.60 -30.48
CA ALA A 359 -8.32 10.56 -31.58
C ALA A 359 -6.87 10.75 -32.03
N ASN A 360 -5.92 10.89 -31.10
CA ASN A 360 -4.49 10.96 -31.42
C ASN A 360 -3.99 9.69 -32.14
N TYR A 361 -4.45 8.50 -31.75
CA TYR A 361 -4.10 7.26 -32.45
C TYR A 361 -4.63 7.24 -33.89
N LYS A 362 -5.89 7.63 -34.09
CA LYS A 362 -6.48 7.76 -35.43
C LYS A 362 -5.69 8.75 -36.30
N ILE A 363 -5.30 9.90 -35.73
CA ILE A 363 -4.47 10.89 -36.42
C ILE A 363 -3.12 10.30 -36.81
N ARG A 364 -2.39 9.70 -35.86
CA ARG A 364 -1.03 9.19 -36.07
C ARG A 364 -0.98 7.95 -36.96
N ALA A 365 -2.06 7.17 -37.02
CA ALA A 365 -2.19 6.07 -37.96
C ALA A 365 -2.23 6.55 -39.42
N VAL A 366 -2.76 7.76 -39.65
CA VAL A 366 -2.80 8.40 -40.98
C VAL A 366 -1.53 9.23 -41.24
N ASP A 367 -1.10 10.02 -40.26
CA ASP A 367 0.08 10.88 -40.36
C ASP A 367 1.01 10.72 -39.13
N PRO A 368 2.06 9.89 -39.25
CA PRO A 368 3.05 9.67 -38.19
C PRO A 368 3.88 10.90 -37.83
N ALA A 369 3.82 11.99 -38.61
CA ALA A 369 4.52 13.24 -38.29
C ALA A 369 3.84 14.04 -37.18
N VAL A 370 2.57 13.75 -36.85
CA VAL A 370 1.88 14.36 -35.72
C VAL A 370 2.48 13.84 -34.41
N ALA A 371 2.80 14.76 -33.50
CA ALA A 371 3.39 14.42 -32.22
C ALA A 371 2.45 13.53 -31.37
N PRO A 372 3.01 12.57 -30.60
CA PRO A 372 2.25 11.86 -29.59
C PRO A 372 1.79 12.83 -28.48
N LEU A 373 0.75 12.42 -27.75
CA LEU A 373 0.37 13.11 -26.52
C LEU A 373 1.46 12.97 -25.46
N VAL A 374 1.38 13.80 -24.42
CA VAL A 374 2.29 13.72 -23.26
C VAL A 374 2.23 12.33 -22.64
N ALA A 375 3.40 11.76 -22.39
CA ALA A 375 3.52 10.48 -21.71
C ALA A 375 2.99 10.61 -20.27
N LEU A 376 2.31 9.58 -19.78
CA LEU A 376 1.83 9.54 -18.39
C LEU A 376 2.93 8.94 -17.51
N PRO A 377 3.59 9.73 -16.63
CA PRO A 377 4.52 9.17 -15.65
C PRO A 377 3.76 8.31 -14.63
N GLY A 378 4.36 7.21 -14.20
CA GLY A 378 3.79 6.35 -13.14
C GLY A 378 4.22 6.75 -11.72
N ALA A 379 5.32 7.50 -11.57
CA ALA A 379 5.91 7.89 -10.29
C ALA A 379 6.94 9.04 -10.49
N PRO A 380 7.31 9.79 -9.42
CA PRO A 380 6.74 9.76 -8.07
C PRO A 380 5.37 10.45 -7.98
N ILE A 381 4.51 9.91 -7.12
CA ILE A 381 3.24 10.54 -6.75
C ILE A 381 3.52 11.60 -5.68
N THR A 382 3.18 12.85 -5.95
CA THR A 382 3.40 13.98 -5.02
C THR A 382 2.17 14.30 -4.20
N PHE A 383 0.99 13.89 -4.67
CA PHE A 383 -0.29 14.15 -4.03
C PHE A 383 -1.27 13.00 -4.27
N THR A 384 -2.07 12.68 -3.26
CA THR A 384 -3.07 11.61 -3.32
C THR A 384 -4.31 12.02 -2.53
N LEU A 385 -5.47 11.99 -3.19
CA LEU A 385 -6.76 12.30 -2.60
C LEU A 385 -7.78 11.22 -3.01
N PRO A 386 -7.89 10.13 -2.23
CA PRO A 386 -8.89 9.11 -2.46
C PRO A 386 -10.25 9.56 -1.96
N GLN A 387 -11.32 9.13 -2.62
CA GLN A 387 -12.68 9.36 -2.13
C GLN A 387 -12.91 8.58 -0.84
N GLN A 388 -13.62 9.18 0.11
CA GLN A 388 -14.08 8.53 1.33
C GLN A 388 -15.41 7.81 1.06
N THR A 389 -15.37 6.50 0.77
CA THR A 389 -16.56 5.74 0.41
C THR A 389 -16.37 4.23 0.57
N ASN A 390 -17.46 3.52 0.86
CA ASN A 390 -17.56 2.06 0.75
C ASN A 390 -18.30 1.61 -0.52
N SER A 391 -19.01 2.53 -1.19
CA SER A 391 -19.81 2.25 -2.39
C SER A 391 -19.07 2.64 -3.67
N TRP A 392 -19.56 2.11 -4.78
CA TRP A 392 -19.13 2.45 -6.13
C TRP A 392 -20.12 3.42 -6.78
N PRO A 393 -19.67 4.26 -7.75
CA PRO A 393 -18.30 4.36 -8.27
C PRO A 393 -17.33 5.01 -7.27
N ARG A 394 -16.04 4.60 -7.33
CA ARG A 394 -14.96 5.17 -6.50
C ARG A 394 -14.08 6.07 -7.33
N VAL A 395 -13.73 7.22 -6.78
CA VAL A 395 -12.85 8.20 -7.43
C VAL A 395 -11.57 8.42 -6.63
N VAL A 396 -10.46 8.62 -7.32
CA VAL A 396 -9.19 9.01 -6.71
C VAL A 396 -8.54 10.09 -7.57
N MET A 397 -8.13 11.20 -6.95
CA MET A 397 -7.27 12.18 -7.60
C MET A 397 -5.82 11.96 -7.17
N THR A 398 -4.90 12.05 -8.12
CA THR A 398 -3.46 12.03 -7.86
C THR A 398 -2.72 13.06 -8.69
N VAL A 399 -1.60 13.55 -8.17
CA VAL A 399 -0.68 14.42 -8.92
C VAL A 399 0.67 13.73 -9.02
N ILE A 400 1.22 13.75 -10.22
CA ILE A 400 2.45 13.07 -10.58
C ILE A 400 3.38 14.09 -11.21
N GLN A 401 4.62 14.08 -10.76
CA GLN A 401 5.65 14.97 -11.25
C GLN A 401 6.91 14.17 -11.51
N ASP A 402 7.37 14.14 -12.77
CA ASP A 402 8.65 13.53 -13.08
C ASP A 402 9.78 14.50 -12.69
N GLU A 403 10.47 14.19 -11.59
CA GLU A 403 11.62 14.99 -11.13
C GLU A 403 12.83 14.89 -12.06
N ASN A 404 12.89 13.86 -12.92
CA ASN A 404 14.03 13.60 -13.80
C ASN A 404 13.89 14.29 -15.16
N ASP A 405 12.68 14.60 -15.60
CA ASP A 405 12.39 15.29 -16.85
C ASP A 405 11.49 16.52 -16.64
N PRO A 406 12.07 17.73 -16.47
CA PRO A 406 11.29 18.95 -16.28
C PRO A 406 10.54 19.39 -17.55
N SER A 407 10.69 18.69 -18.68
CA SER A 407 9.90 18.95 -19.89
C SER A 407 8.49 18.36 -19.81
N ILE A 408 8.27 17.38 -18.92
CA ILE A 408 6.95 16.82 -18.65
C ILE A 408 6.26 17.74 -17.64
N PRO A 409 5.11 18.35 -17.97
CA PRO A 409 4.38 19.17 -17.02
C PRO A 409 3.89 18.31 -15.85
N THR A 410 3.70 18.92 -14.69
CA THR A 410 3.06 18.25 -13.56
C THR A 410 1.65 17.82 -13.96
N MET A 411 1.36 16.52 -13.87
CA MET A 411 0.11 15.94 -14.33
C MET A 411 -0.82 15.66 -13.15
N ALA A 412 -2.08 16.06 -13.24
CA ALA A 412 -3.13 15.58 -12.35
C ALA A 412 -3.97 14.51 -13.07
N VAL A 413 -4.30 13.45 -12.36
CA VAL A 413 -5.04 12.30 -12.89
C VAL A 413 -6.25 12.06 -11.99
N MET A 414 -7.44 11.96 -12.59
CA MET A 414 -8.64 11.44 -11.93
C MET A 414 -8.87 10.01 -12.39
N LEU A 415 -8.85 9.10 -11.44
CA LEU A 415 -9.15 7.68 -11.64
C LEU A 415 -10.57 7.42 -11.17
N LYS A 416 -11.32 6.64 -11.95
CA LYS A 416 -12.65 6.14 -11.60
C LYS A 416 -12.65 4.63 -11.62
N GLN A 417 -13.26 4.02 -10.62
CA GLN A 417 -13.59 2.60 -10.58
C GLN A 417 -15.11 2.49 -10.57
N GLU A 418 -15.69 2.01 -11.67
CA GLU A 418 -17.14 1.98 -11.86
C GLU A 418 -17.81 0.87 -11.03
N SER A 419 -17.17 -0.30 -10.91
CA SER A 419 -17.71 -1.45 -10.19
C SER A 419 -16.62 -2.18 -9.41
N PRO A 420 -16.95 -3.03 -8.43
CA PRO A 420 -15.97 -3.83 -7.70
C PRO A 420 -15.10 -4.72 -8.61
N ARG A 421 -15.65 -5.22 -9.72
CA ARG A 421 -14.92 -6.08 -10.66
C ARG A 421 -14.18 -5.32 -11.75
N SER A 422 -14.44 -4.02 -11.88
CA SER A 422 -13.72 -3.15 -12.80
C SER A 422 -12.45 -2.65 -12.11
N ASN A 423 -11.38 -2.52 -12.88
CA ASN A 423 -10.17 -1.85 -12.42
C ASN A 423 -10.34 -0.32 -12.45
N TYR A 424 -9.45 0.40 -11.77
CA TYR A 424 -9.37 1.85 -11.88
C TYR A 424 -8.94 2.24 -13.30
N GLN A 425 -9.70 3.17 -13.87
CA GLN A 425 -9.47 3.72 -15.20
C GLN A 425 -9.25 5.22 -15.09
N VAL A 426 -8.35 5.75 -15.90
CA VAL A 426 -8.13 7.19 -16.04
C VAL A 426 -9.32 7.79 -16.77
N ASP A 427 -10.11 8.59 -16.05
CA ASP A 427 -11.29 9.29 -16.57
C ASP A 427 -10.91 10.68 -17.08
N TYR A 428 -10.13 11.43 -16.28
CA TYR A 428 -9.56 12.71 -16.65
C TYR A 428 -8.06 12.79 -16.43
N LEU A 429 -7.38 13.53 -17.31
CA LEU A 429 -5.95 13.79 -17.28
C LEU A 429 -5.68 15.26 -17.60
N PHE A 430 -4.97 15.95 -16.71
CA PHE A 430 -4.73 17.39 -16.80
C PHE A 430 -3.24 17.71 -16.70
N ALA A 431 -2.79 18.74 -17.41
CA ALA A 431 -1.56 19.44 -17.07
C ALA A 431 -1.89 20.55 -16.07
N LEU A 432 -1.24 20.55 -14.91
CA LEU A 432 -1.45 21.58 -13.89
C LEU A 432 -0.84 22.91 -14.31
N GLU A 433 -1.53 23.99 -13.99
CA GLU A 433 -1.06 25.35 -14.18
C GLU A 433 0.12 25.64 -13.25
N GLN A 434 1.15 26.34 -13.75
CA GLN A 434 2.36 26.65 -12.96
C GLN A 434 2.08 27.55 -11.74
N SER A 435 0.98 28.30 -11.79
CA SER A 435 0.54 29.22 -10.73
C SER A 435 -0.56 28.64 -9.85
N ALA A 436 -1.06 27.43 -10.14
CA ALA A 436 -2.16 26.84 -9.39
C ALA A 436 -1.74 26.54 -7.95
N HIS A 437 -2.46 27.14 -7.01
CA HIS A 437 -2.35 26.80 -5.60
C HIS A 437 -3.31 25.63 -5.34
N VAL A 438 -2.77 24.44 -5.13
CA VAL A 438 -3.57 23.27 -4.74
C VAL A 438 -4.15 23.56 -3.34
N PRO A 439 -5.47 23.49 -3.16
CA PRO A 439 -6.12 23.81 -1.88
C PRO A 439 -5.74 22.79 -0.80
N GLU A 440 -5.99 23.14 0.47
CA GLU A 440 -5.74 22.21 1.57
C GLU A 440 -6.82 21.10 1.58
N VAL A 441 -6.37 19.85 1.50
CA VAL A 441 -7.26 18.68 1.43
C VAL A 441 -7.02 17.73 2.59
N ALA A 442 -7.95 16.82 2.78
CA ALA A 442 -7.80 15.75 3.76
C ALA A 442 -6.58 14.88 3.43
N PRO A 443 -5.83 14.39 4.43
CA PRO A 443 -4.76 13.43 4.21
C PRO A 443 -5.27 12.16 3.53
N ALA A 444 -4.43 11.52 2.70
CA ALA A 444 -4.78 10.31 1.95
C ALA A 444 -5.32 9.16 2.83
N VAL A 445 -4.93 9.09 4.11
CA VAL A 445 -5.40 8.09 5.07
C VAL A 445 -6.87 8.27 5.46
N VAL A 446 -7.40 9.50 5.36
CA VAL A 446 -8.81 9.81 5.63
C VAL A 446 -9.62 9.84 4.34
N GLY A 447 -9.06 10.44 3.28
CA GLY A 447 -9.74 10.69 2.02
C GLY A 447 -10.71 11.87 2.08
N ALA A 448 -11.33 12.19 0.94
CA ALA A 448 -12.30 13.27 0.82
C ALA A 448 -13.68 12.74 0.41
N PRO A 449 -14.78 13.22 1.01
CA PRO A 449 -16.11 12.84 0.54
C PRO A 449 -16.34 13.38 -0.88
N ALA A 450 -17.06 12.62 -1.70
CA ALA A 450 -17.53 13.09 -2.99
C ALA A 450 -18.68 14.09 -2.81
N ILE A 451 -18.75 15.04 -3.73
CA ILE A 451 -19.78 16.07 -3.76
C ILE A 451 -20.74 15.77 -4.90
N ALA A 452 -22.05 15.81 -4.61
CA ALA A 452 -23.09 15.62 -5.63
C ALA A 452 -22.99 16.69 -6.73
N PRO A 453 -23.18 16.33 -8.01
CA PRO A 453 -23.01 17.26 -9.12
C PRO A 453 -23.97 18.47 -9.12
N ASP A 454 -25.12 18.35 -8.45
CA ASP A 454 -26.14 19.39 -8.29
C ASP A 454 -26.02 20.19 -6.97
N ASN A 455 -24.94 20.00 -6.21
CA ASN A 455 -24.78 20.58 -4.89
C ASN A 455 -24.73 22.12 -4.92
N LYS A 456 -25.67 22.74 -4.20
CA LYS A 456 -25.85 24.20 -4.12
C LYS A 456 -25.09 24.87 -2.97
N LEU A 457 -24.32 24.10 -2.20
CA LEU A 457 -23.48 24.60 -1.11
C LEU A 457 -22.14 25.15 -1.63
N LEU A 458 -21.83 24.96 -2.90
CA LEU A 458 -20.69 25.57 -3.58
C LEU A 458 -21.11 26.88 -4.26
N LEU A 459 -20.13 27.75 -4.55
CA LEU A 459 -20.37 29.01 -5.27
C LEU A 459 -21.10 28.78 -6.60
N LEU A 460 -20.76 27.69 -7.28
CA LEU A 460 -21.45 27.18 -8.46
C LEU A 460 -21.55 25.65 -8.34
N PRO A 461 -22.70 25.04 -8.68
CA PRO A 461 -22.81 23.58 -8.72
C PRO A 461 -21.83 22.98 -9.74
N PRO A 462 -21.22 21.81 -9.46
CA PRO A 462 -20.28 21.14 -10.36
C PRO A 462 -20.80 20.99 -11.81
N ASP A 463 -22.07 20.60 -12.00
CA ASP A 463 -22.67 20.46 -13.34
C ASP A 463 -22.82 21.79 -14.10
N GLY A 464 -22.93 22.90 -13.37
CA GLY A 464 -23.05 24.23 -13.97
C GLY A 464 -21.71 24.81 -14.41
N LEU A 465 -20.59 24.21 -13.98
CA LEU A 465 -19.26 24.78 -14.08
C LEU A 465 -18.76 24.88 -15.52
N ALA A 466 -18.88 23.79 -16.29
CA ALA A 466 -18.44 23.75 -17.68
C ALA A 466 -19.22 24.73 -18.57
N ALA A 467 -20.55 24.82 -18.37
CA ALA A 467 -21.39 25.75 -19.13
C ALA A 467 -21.06 27.22 -18.81
N ALA A 468 -20.88 27.55 -17.53
CA ALA A 468 -20.50 28.90 -17.11
C ALA A 468 -19.12 29.30 -17.66
N TYR A 469 -18.16 28.36 -17.68
CA TYR A 469 -16.83 28.61 -18.22
C TYR A 469 -16.83 28.74 -19.76
N ALA A 470 -17.61 27.92 -20.46
CA ALA A 470 -17.81 28.02 -21.90
C ALA A 470 -18.36 29.40 -22.32
N GLU A 471 -19.30 29.96 -21.56
CA GLU A 471 -19.80 31.32 -21.79
C GLU A 471 -18.72 32.37 -21.65
N ILE A 472 -17.78 32.19 -20.71
CA ILE A 472 -16.65 33.10 -20.52
C ILE A 472 -15.69 33.04 -21.71
N LEU A 473 -15.44 31.86 -22.29
CA LEU A 473 -14.60 31.75 -23.48
C LEU A 473 -15.20 32.45 -24.70
N LEU A 474 -16.54 32.45 -24.82
CA LEU A 474 -17.23 33.09 -25.95
C LEU A 474 -17.45 34.60 -25.77
N GLN A 475 -17.77 35.04 -24.55
CA GLN A 475 -18.18 36.43 -24.29
C GLN A 475 -17.13 37.25 -23.55
N GLY A 476 -16.08 36.61 -23.01
CA GLY A 476 -15.06 37.25 -22.18
C GLY A 476 -15.67 37.94 -20.96
N GLU A 477 -15.22 39.17 -20.70
CA GLU A 477 -15.68 40.01 -19.59
C GLU A 477 -17.18 40.34 -19.63
N ALA A 478 -17.84 40.17 -20.78
CA ALA A 478 -19.28 40.39 -20.91
C ALA A 478 -20.13 39.24 -20.34
N SER A 479 -19.53 38.08 -20.04
CA SER A 479 -20.24 36.93 -19.46
C SER A 479 -20.76 37.26 -18.06
N PRO A 480 -22.03 36.91 -17.72
CA PRO A 480 -22.56 37.04 -16.37
C PRO A 480 -21.74 36.29 -15.31
N SER A 481 -21.11 35.19 -15.72
CA SER A 481 -20.32 34.32 -14.86
C SER A 481 -18.88 34.79 -14.68
N TYR A 482 -18.40 35.79 -15.45
CA TYR A 482 -17.00 36.23 -15.44
C TYR A 482 -16.51 36.59 -14.03
N GLY A 483 -17.33 37.31 -13.25
CA GLY A 483 -16.98 37.74 -11.90
C GLY A 483 -16.83 36.61 -10.87
N LEU A 484 -17.29 35.40 -11.17
CA LEU A 484 -17.18 34.22 -10.29
C LEU A 484 -15.84 33.50 -10.42
N PHE A 485 -15.14 33.69 -11.54
CA PHE A 485 -13.88 33.01 -11.84
C PHE A 485 -12.69 33.94 -11.67
N GLU A 486 -11.56 33.38 -11.21
CA GLU A 486 -10.31 34.10 -11.20
C GLU A 486 -9.77 34.23 -12.64
N SER A 487 -9.37 35.45 -13.00
CA SER A 487 -8.77 35.74 -14.30
C SER A 487 -7.25 35.63 -14.23
N ASP A 488 -6.67 35.91 -13.06
CA ASP A 488 -5.23 35.88 -12.88
C ASP A 488 -4.74 34.43 -12.74
N GLY A 489 -3.89 33.99 -13.66
CA GLY A 489 -3.32 32.65 -13.68
C GLY A 489 -4.10 31.60 -14.48
N ASP A 490 -5.20 31.98 -15.13
CA ASP A 490 -5.91 31.15 -16.11
C ASP A 490 -5.23 31.27 -17.49
N ASN A 491 -4.19 30.44 -17.73
CA ASN A 491 -3.49 30.46 -19.00
C ASN A 491 -4.29 29.81 -20.12
N PHE A 492 -5.26 28.95 -19.79
CA PHE A 492 -6.13 28.33 -20.78
C PHE A 492 -6.95 29.37 -21.56
N ARG A 493 -7.58 30.34 -20.86
CA ARG A 493 -8.31 31.44 -21.54
C ARG A 493 -7.42 32.23 -22.50
N ILE A 494 -6.19 32.51 -22.07
CA ILE A 494 -5.21 33.24 -22.88
C ILE A 494 -4.83 32.41 -24.11
N GLN A 495 -4.53 31.12 -23.91
CA GLN A 495 -4.17 30.20 -24.98
C GLN A 495 -5.29 30.06 -26.02
N VAL A 496 -6.53 29.86 -25.59
CA VAL A 496 -7.69 29.74 -26.49
C VAL A 496 -7.91 31.05 -27.26
N ALA A 497 -7.85 32.20 -26.58
CA ALA A 497 -8.01 33.50 -27.23
C ALA A 497 -6.92 33.76 -28.30
N ASP A 498 -5.66 33.46 -27.98
CA ASP A 498 -4.53 33.62 -28.89
C ASP A 498 -4.62 32.65 -30.09
N LEU A 499 -5.01 31.39 -29.86
CA LEU A 499 -5.22 30.41 -30.92
C LEU A 499 -6.37 30.82 -31.84
N ASN A 500 -7.49 31.28 -31.28
CA ASN A 500 -8.64 31.74 -32.06
C ASN A 500 -8.28 32.98 -32.88
N ALA A 501 -7.57 33.94 -32.29
CA ALA A 501 -7.07 35.11 -33.01
C ALA A 501 -6.10 34.74 -34.15
N ALA A 502 -5.18 33.79 -33.91
CA ALA A 502 -4.25 33.29 -34.92
C ALA A 502 -4.99 32.58 -36.07
N LYS A 503 -6.01 31.76 -35.76
CA LYS A 503 -6.85 31.08 -36.76
C LYS A 503 -7.63 32.08 -37.61
N VAL A 504 -8.21 33.11 -37.00
CA VAL A 504 -8.89 34.20 -37.73
C VAL A 504 -7.92 34.95 -38.63
N ALA A 505 -6.71 35.26 -38.14
CA ALA A 505 -5.69 35.98 -38.91
C ALA A 505 -5.13 35.15 -40.09
N ALA A 506 -5.04 33.83 -39.94
CA ALA A 506 -4.61 32.91 -40.98
C ALA A 506 -5.71 32.58 -42.01
N LEU A 507 -6.96 32.94 -41.71
CA LEU A 507 -8.11 32.60 -42.54
C LEU A 507 -8.13 33.44 -43.83
N PRO A 508 -8.30 32.84 -45.02
CA PRO A 508 -8.43 33.61 -46.26
C PRO A 508 -9.73 34.41 -46.27
N SER A 509 -9.75 35.54 -46.99
CA SER A 509 -10.94 36.41 -47.12
C SER A 509 -12.15 35.74 -47.79
N THR A 510 -11.97 34.56 -48.38
CA THR A 510 -13.01 33.72 -48.98
C THR A 510 -13.67 32.75 -48.00
N ALA A 511 -13.25 32.75 -46.72
CA ALA A 511 -13.76 31.85 -45.68
C ALA A 511 -14.19 32.62 -44.43
N SER A 512 -15.12 32.05 -43.68
CA SER A 512 -15.54 32.52 -42.35
C SER A 512 -15.33 31.40 -41.33
N ILE A 513 -14.94 31.75 -40.12
CA ILE A 513 -14.83 30.84 -38.99
C ILE A 513 -15.79 31.27 -37.87
N GLU A 514 -16.47 30.30 -37.29
CA GLU A 514 -17.36 30.46 -36.15
C GLU A 514 -16.87 29.55 -35.02
N PHE A 515 -16.76 30.10 -33.81
CA PHE A 515 -16.37 29.38 -32.61
C PHE A 515 -17.59 29.20 -31.71
N ALA A 516 -17.77 27.99 -31.19
CA ALA A 516 -18.77 27.65 -30.20
C ALA A 516 -18.11 26.85 -29.07
N ALA A 517 -18.62 27.01 -27.85
CA ALA A 517 -18.18 26.25 -26.69
C ALA A 517 -19.43 25.81 -25.91
N ALA A 518 -19.43 24.58 -25.41
CA ALA A 518 -20.52 24.01 -24.64
C ALA A 518 -19.99 23.03 -23.58
N ALA A 519 -20.76 22.84 -22.50
CA ALA A 519 -20.47 21.78 -21.53
C ALA A 519 -20.43 20.41 -22.22
N GLY A 520 -19.54 19.53 -21.77
CA GLY A 520 -19.52 18.14 -22.20
C GLY A 520 -20.70 17.34 -21.62
N SER A 521 -20.84 16.09 -22.07
CA SER A 521 -21.87 15.16 -21.61
C SER A 521 -21.41 14.28 -20.45
N ASP A 522 -20.12 14.35 -20.09
CA ASP A 522 -19.51 13.52 -19.06
C ASP A 522 -19.91 14.00 -17.65
N GLU A 523 -19.95 13.06 -16.70
CA GLU A 523 -20.29 13.37 -15.31
C GLU A 523 -19.20 14.25 -14.68
N ALA A 524 -19.63 15.29 -13.96
CA ALA A 524 -18.73 16.12 -13.18
C ALA A 524 -18.25 15.35 -11.94
N VAL A 525 -16.93 15.25 -11.77
CA VAL A 525 -16.32 14.55 -10.64
C VAL A 525 -15.84 15.57 -9.61
N ALA A 526 -16.42 15.55 -8.42
CA ALA A 526 -16.15 16.55 -7.38
C ALA A 526 -15.74 15.91 -6.04
N LEU A 527 -14.59 16.33 -5.50
CA LEU A 527 -14.08 15.91 -4.18
C LEU A 527 -14.01 17.13 -3.25
N ALA A 528 -14.38 16.97 -1.98
CA ALA A 528 -14.36 18.07 -1.01
C ALA A 528 -12.95 18.44 -0.55
N THR A 529 -12.75 19.70 -0.18
CA THR A 529 -11.53 20.22 0.46
C THR A 529 -11.75 20.54 1.95
N ASN A 530 -10.68 20.74 2.71
CA ASN A 530 -10.80 21.08 4.15
C ASN A 530 -11.44 22.46 4.37
N ASP A 531 -11.30 23.35 3.38
CA ASP A 531 -11.86 24.70 3.40
C ASP A 531 -13.36 24.75 3.03
N SER A 532 -14.05 23.60 3.05
CA SER A 532 -15.45 23.45 2.62
C SER A 532 -15.70 23.77 1.14
N GLY A 533 -14.65 23.89 0.33
CA GLY A 533 -14.72 23.95 -1.12
C GLY A 533 -14.67 22.57 -1.77
N SER A 534 -14.40 22.55 -3.08
CA SER A 534 -14.30 21.33 -3.87
C SER A 534 -13.28 21.44 -4.98
N ILE A 535 -12.61 20.33 -5.27
CA ILE A 535 -11.88 20.14 -6.52
C ILE A 535 -12.81 19.42 -7.49
N VAL A 536 -13.07 20.05 -8.63
CA VAL A 536 -14.06 19.60 -9.61
C VAL A 536 -13.40 19.40 -10.97
N ALA A 537 -13.53 18.20 -11.51
CA ALA A 537 -13.18 17.85 -12.88
C ALA A 537 -14.43 17.87 -13.75
N VAL A 538 -14.35 18.59 -14.88
CA VAL A 538 -15.44 18.66 -15.87
C VAL A 538 -14.88 18.58 -17.28
N SER A 539 -15.72 18.13 -18.21
CA SER A 539 -15.43 18.19 -19.64
C SER A 539 -16.18 19.34 -20.33
N MET A 540 -15.56 19.86 -21.39
CA MET A 540 -16.14 20.89 -22.24
C MET A 540 -15.81 20.55 -23.70
N THR A 541 -16.63 21.06 -24.61
CA THR A 541 -16.48 20.86 -26.05
C THR A 541 -16.37 22.21 -26.75
N GLU A 542 -15.27 22.44 -27.45
CA GLU A 542 -15.11 23.57 -28.36
C GLU A 542 -15.32 23.11 -29.80
N THR A 543 -16.08 23.88 -30.57
CA THR A 543 -16.41 23.57 -31.96
C THR A 543 -16.04 24.75 -32.85
N GLU A 544 -15.29 24.46 -33.90
CA GLU A 544 -14.87 25.43 -34.90
C GLU A 544 -15.53 25.08 -36.23
N THR A 545 -16.32 25.99 -36.78
CA THR A 545 -17.01 25.78 -38.05
C THR A 545 -16.45 26.73 -39.09
N VAL A 546 -15.82 26.18 -40.14
CA VAL A 546 -15.23 26.95 -41.24
C VAL A 546 -16.06 26.76 -42.49
N LYS A 547 -16.57 27.87 -43.06
CA LYS A 547 -17.43 27.87 -44.26
C LYS A 547 -16.87 28.77 -45.36
N PRO A 548 -17.01 28.42 -46.65
CA PRO A 548 -16.76 29.36 -47.74
C PRO A 548 -17.79 30.50 -47.75
N VAL A 549 -17.36 31.73 -48.03
CA VAL A 549 -18.21 32.92 -48.08
C VAL A 549 -18.72 33.20 -49.50
N GLN A 550 -18.04 32.67 -50.52
CA GLN A 550 -18.38 32.86 -51.93
C GLN A 550 -18.87 31.56 -52.57
N GLU A 551 -19.88 31.66 -53.43
CA GLU A 551 -20.41 30.53 -54.17
C GLU A 551 -19.33 29.93 -55.09
N GLY A 552 -19.06 28.62 -54.94
CA GLY A 552 -18.01 27.92 -55.66
C GLY A 552 -16.60 28.05 -55.08
N ALA A 553 -16.40 28.81 -54.00
CA ALA A 553 -15.12 28.83 -53.29
C ALA A 553 -14.92 27.56 -52.47
N THR A 554 -13.66 27.11 -52.38
CA THR A 554 -13.26 25.97 -51.55
C THR A 554 -12.48 26.45 -50.33
N VAL A 555 -12.70 25.81 -49.20
CA VAL A 555 -11.93 25.98 -47.97
C VAL A 555 -11.35 24.63 -47.55
N GLY A 556 -10.27 24.63 -46.79
CA GLY A 556 -9.69 23.41 -46.25
C GLY A 556 -8.89 23.71 -44.99
N PRO A 557 -8.54 22.69 -44.19
CA PRO A 557 -7.67 22.88 -43.05
C PRO A 557 -6.34 23.51 -43.47
N ALA A 558 -5.76 24.33 -42.60
CA ALA A 558 -4.49 25.02 -42.86
C ALA A 558 -3.36 24.05 -43.25
N GLY A 559 -2.33 24.55 -43.94
CA GLY A 559 -1.21 23.75 -44.46
C GLY A 559 -0.58 22.83 -43.42
N ASP A 560 -0.36 23.38 -42.23
CA ASP A 560 0.25 22.82 -41.02
C ASP A 560 -0.76 22.12 -40.07
N ALA A 561 -2.07 22.22 -40.33
CA ALA A 561 -3.11 21.54 -39.55
C ALA A 561 -3.22 20.04 -39.90
N LEU A 562 -2.12 19.31 -39.72
CA LEU A 562 -1.99 17.89 -40.07
C LEU A 562 -3.06 17.03 -39.39
N ALA A 563 -3.34 17.27 -38.11
CA ALA A 563 -4.33 16.53 -37.34
C ALA A 563 -5.76 16.64 -37.91
N ALA A 564 -6.19 17.85 -38.29
CA ALA A 564 -7.51 18.07 -38.89
C ALA A 564 -7.63 17.40 -40.26
N LYS A 565 -6.56 17.43 -41.07
CA LYS A 565 -6.51 16.71 -42.35
C LYS A 565 -6.56 15.20 -42.17
N ALA A 566 -5.83 14.69 -41.19
CA ALA A 566 -5.78 13.27 -40.88
C ALA A 566 -7.16 12.72 -40.44
N LEU A 567 -7.89 13.46 -39.60
CA LEU A 567 -9.23 13.05 -39.14
C LEU A 567 -10.32 13.21 -40.19
N SER A 568 -10.31 14.32 -40.93
CA SER A 568 -11.37 14.59 -41.92
C SER A 568 -11.14 13.92 -43.26
N GLY A 569 -9.89 13.65 -43.63
CA GLY A 569 -9.52 13.27 -45.00
C GLY A 569 -9.69 14.40 -46.02
N ILE A 570 -9.99 15.63 -45.58
CA ILE A 570 -10.32 16.75 -46.45
C ILE A 570 -9.08 17.61 -46.70
N THR A 571 -8.76 17.82 -47.97
CA THR A 571 -7.80 18.85 -48.40
C THR A 571 -8.49 20.14 -48.79
N THR A 572 -9.67 20.03 -49.42
CA THR A 572 -10.50 21.15 -49.90
C THR A 572 -11.96 20.72 -49.94
N THR A 573 -12.87 21.58 -49.51
CA THR A 573 -14.33 21.38 -49.49
C THR A 573 -15.06 22.65 -49.94
N THR A 574 -16.16 22.49 -50.68
CA THR A 574 -17.11 23.56 -51.02
C THR A 574 -18.21 23.74 -49.98
N LYS A 575 -18.38 22.79 -49.06
CA LYS A 575 -19.39 22.86 -47.98
C LYS A 575 -18.85 23.51 -46.72
N GLY A 576 -17.55 23.36 -46.48
CA GLY A 576 -16.91 23.72 -45.22
C GLY A 576 -16.66 22.50 -44.35
N PHE A 577 -15.96 22.70 -43.25
CA PHE A 577 -15.63 21.63 -42.31
C PHE A 577 -15.83 22.12 -40.88
N GLN A 578 -15.98 21.17 -39.97
CA GLN A 578 -16.11 21.40 -38.54
C GLN A 578 -15.04 20.62 -37.81
N ASN A 579 -14.34 21.29 -36.88
CA ASN A 579 -13.44 20.66 -35.93
C ASN A 579 -14.10 20.67 -34.56
N THR A 580 -14.00 19.57 -33.84
CA THR A 580 -14.46 19.47 -32.44
C THR A 580 -13.28 19.12 -31.56
N TYR A 581 -13.06 19.94 -30.56
CA TYR A 581 -12.06 19.79 -29.52
C TYR A 581 -12.74 19.37 -28.23
N ARG A 582 -12.07 18.50 -27.48
CA ARG A 582 -12.44 18.08 -26.14
C ARG A 582 -11.48 18.73 -25.16
N ASP A 583 -12.05 19.42 -24.18
CA ASP A 583 -11.31 20.05 -23.10
C ASP A 583 -11.64 19.34 -21.79
N GLN A 584 -10.61 19.08 -21.01
CA GLN A 584 -10.67 18.53 -19.67
C GLN A 584 -10.21 19.66 -18.75
N LEU A 585 -11.07 20.08 -17.83
CA LEU A 585 -10.81 21.22 -16.96
C LEU A 585 -10.90 20.80 -15.49
N LEU A 586 -9.89 21.17 -14.71
CA LEU A 586 -9.84 20.94 -13.27
C LEU A 586 -9.92 22.29 -12.56
N PHE A 587 -10.91 22.45 -11.70
CA PHE A 587 -11.17 23.68 -10.96
C PHE A 587 -11.14 23.45 -9.45
N TYR A 588 -10.81 24.50 -8.71
CA TYR A 588 -11.21 24.66 -7.33
C TYR A 588 -12.44 25.55 -7.24
N VAL A 589 -13.50 25.06 -6.61
CA VAL A 589 -14.77 25.76 -6.39
C VAL A 589 -14.95 26.00 -4.89
N PRO A 590 -14.92 27.27 -4.43
CA PRO A 590 -15.15 27.61 -3.02
C PRO A 590 -16.59 27.33 -2.58
N THR A 591 -16.81 27.31 -1.27
CA THR A 591 -18.15 27.25 -0.67
C THR A 591 -19.00 28.50 -1.00
N ALA A 592 -20.32 28.33 -1.03
CA ALA A 592 -21.27 29.42 -1.23
C ALA A 592 -21.12 30.48 -0.13
N GLY A 593 -20.98 31.75 -0.54
CA GLY A 593 -20.80 32.88 0.38
C GLY A 593 -19.33 33.17 0.75
N SER A 594 -18.37 32.40 0.24
CA SER A 594 -16.95 32.77 0.28
C SER A 594 -16.69 34.02 -0.58
N SER A 595 -15.65 34.79 -0.21
CA SER A 595 -15.12 35.88 -1.06
C SER A 595 -14.13 35.39 -2.12
N GLU A 596 -13.73 34.12 -2.05
CA GLU A 596 -12.85 33.49 -3.03
C GLU A 596 -13.58 33.23 -4.35
N LYS A 597 -12.83 33.25 -5.44
CA LYS A 597 -13.32 32.94 -6.78
C LYS A 597 -12.98 31.50 -7.17
N ILE A 598 -13.65 31.00 -8.19
CA ILE A 598 -13.34 29.71 -8.82
C ILE A 598 -11.99 29.83 -9.53
N MET A 599 -11.07 28.93 -9.26
CA MET A 599 -9.72 28.94 -9.84
C MET A 599 -9.51 27.73 -10.75
N LEU A 600 -8.95 27.95 -11.94
CA LEU A 600 -8.48 26.86 -12.81
C LEU A 600 -7.18 26.30 -12.23
N LEU A 601 -7.15 25.00 -11.97
CA LEU A 601 -5.99 24.28 -11.44
C LEU A 601 -5.18 23.61 -12.54
N GLY A 602 -5.85 23.14 -13.59
CA GLY A 602 -5.21 22.45 -14.69
C GLY A 602 -6.17 22.20 -15.84
N PHE A 603 -5.62 21.93 -17.01
CA PHE A 603 -6.40 21.67 -18.20
C PHE A 603 -5.68 20.71 -19.14
N ALA A 604 -6.45 20.12 -20.05
CA ALA A 604 -5.93 19.45 -21.24
C ALA A 604 -6.92 19.66 -22.39
N GLN A 605 -6.40 19.91 -23.59
CA GLN A 605 -7.21 20.10 -24.79
C GLN A 605 -6.72 19.17 -25.90
N GLY A 606 -7.65 18.60 -26.67
CA GLY A 606 -7.30 17.81 -27.84
C GLY A 606 -8.38 17.79 -28.92
N LEU A 607 -7.97 17.71 -30.18
CA LEU A 607 -8.87 17.54 -31.32
C LEU A 607 -9.40 16.11 -31.35
N ILE A 608 -10.73 15.94 -31.25
CA ILE A 608 -11.37 14.62 -31.25
C ILE A 608 -11.99 14.25 -32.59
N THR A 609 -12.58 15.21 -33.29
CA THR A 609 -13.21 14.98 -34.59
C THR A 609 -12.93 16.14 -35.54
N SER A 610 -12.88 15.82 -36.84
CA SER A 610 -12.87 16.80 -37.92
C SER A 610 -13.65 16.20 -39.09
N ALA A 611 -14.66 16.90 -39.60
CA ALA A 611 -15.55 16.38 -40.63
C ALA A 611 -16.05 17.46 -41.60
N GLU A 612 -16.44 17.05 -42.80
CA GLU A 612 -17.10 17.94 -43.76
C GLU A 612 -18.51 18.28 -43.26
N LEU A 613 -18.95 19.50 -43.48
CA LEU A 613 -20.33 19.87 -43.23
C LEU A 613 -21.28 19.12 -44.20
N PRO A 614 -22.51 18.77 -43.76
CA PRO A 614 -23.45 17.96 -44.53
C PRO A 614 -23.90 18.58 -45.85
#